data_AF-A0A4Q3AJL8-F1
#
_entry.id   AF-A0A4Q3AJL8-F1
#
_cell.length_a   1.000
_cell.length_b   1.000
_cell.length_c   1.000
_cell.angle_alpha   90.00
_cell.angle_beta   90.00
_cell.angle_gamma   90.00
#
_symmetry.space_group_name_H-M   'P 1'
#
loop_
_entity.id
_entity.type
_entity.pdbx_description
1 polymer ?
#
loop_
_entity_poly.entity_id
_entity_poly.type
_entity_poly.pdbx_seq_one_letter_code
_entity_poly.pdbx_strand_id
1 'polypeptide(L)'
;MIPSRLYNYLAEWNCLREDTEESKKAITALPVPPKPDFVAFFERFHGPAGGDVLGYQILDIIDDDPSVITSTQQLRERFGLPFNYLVISDLLANALLIYDCSINAVYDVDFEGGFDKLLQNLLPPRWTSFADFLSEYFDLQDTDSPHGRISP
;
A
#
# COMPACT_ATOMS: atom_id res chain seq x y z
N MET A 1 -3.43 8.25 11.32
CA MET A 1 -2.85 9.61 11.24
C MET A 1 -1.57 9.51 10.42
N ILE A 2 -1.37 10.37 9.42
CA ILE A 2 -0.15 10.33 8.60
C ILE A 2 1.01 11.00 9.35
N PRO A 3 2.15 10.31 9.58
CA PRO A 3 3.32 10.91 10.23
C PRO A 3 3.87 12.10 9.43
N SER A 4 4.31 13.16 10.11
CA SER A 4 4.85 14.36 9.45
C SER A 4 6.07 14.07 8.57
N ARG A 5 6.91 13.10 8.97
CA ARG A 5 8.06 12.66 8.17
C ARG A 5 7.63 12.06 6.84
N LEU A 6 6.60 11.20 6.85
CA LEU A 6 6.03 10.64 5.62
C LEU A 6 5.43 11.72 4.73
N TYR A 7 4.68 12.63 5.34
CA TYR A 7 4.07 13.74 4.61
C TYR A 7 5.13 14.60 3.91
N ASN A 8 6.19 14.99 4.62
CA ASN A 8 7.27 15.79 4.04
C ASN A 8 8.01 15.04 2.94
N TYR A 9 8.33 13.76 3.15
CA TYR A 9 8.96 12.92 2.14
C TYR A 9 8.12 12.89 0.85
N LEU A 10 6.84 12.54 0.95
CA LEU A 10 5.97 12.48 -0.24
C LEU A 10 5.68 13.85 -0.85
N ALA A 11 5.72 14.93 -0.06
CA ALA A 11 5.61 16.29 -0.58
C ALA A 11 6.82 16.71 -1.42
N GLU A 12 8.04 16.36 -0.99
CA GLU A 12 9.27 16.61 -1.74
C GLU A 12 9.29 15.84 -3.07
N TRP A 13 8.66 14.68 -3.10
CA TRP A 13 8.48 13.87 -4.31
C TRP A 13 7.27 14.27 -5.17
N ASN A 14 6.63 15.39 -4.84
CA ASN A 14 5.44 15.89 -5.52
C ASN A 14 4.34 14.84 -5.63
N CYS A 15 4.07 14.12 -4.54
CA CYS A 15 3.00 13.11 -4.43
C CYS A 15 1.76 13.66 -3.71
N LEU A 16 1.67 14.95 -3.40
CA LEU A 16 0.50 15.52 -2.74
C LEU A 16 -0.69 15.61 -3.69
N ARG A 17 -1.82 15.04 -3.30
CA ARG A 17 -3.07 15.14 -4.07
C ARG A 17 -3.70 16.52 -3.85
N GLU A 18 -3.88 17.27 -4.93
CA GLU A 18 -4.57 18.56 -4.90
C GLU A 18 -6.10 18.39 -4.89
N ASP A 19 -6.64 17.55 -5.79
CA ASP A 19 -8.06 17.21 -5.84
C ASP A 19 -8.33 15.82 -5.26
N THR A 20 -9.02 15.80 -4.12
CA THR A 20 -9.31 14.58 -3.37
C THR A 20 -10.66 13.95 -3.73
N GLU A 21 -11.51 14.62 -4.51
CA GLU A 21 -12.91 14.22 -4.68
C GLU A 21 -13.05 12.86 -5.37
N GLU A 22 -12.25 12.59 -6.40
CA GLU A 22 -12.30 11.32 -7.12
C GLU A 22 -11.75 10.17 -6.26
N SER A 23 -10.64 10.39 -5.57
CA SER A 23 -10.08 9.40 -4.62
C SER A 23 -11.08 9.04 -3.52
N LYS A 24 -11.77 10.03 -2.94
CA LYS A 24 -12.81 9.84 -1.92
C LYS A 24 -13.99 9.03 -2.44
N LYS A 25 -14.47 9.36 -3.66
CA LYS A 25 -15.55 8.61 -4.31
C LYS A 25 -15.15 7.16 -4.53
N ALA A 26 -13.94 6.91 -5.02
CA ALA A 26 -13.43 5.56 -5.24
C ALA A 26 -13.31 4.76 -3.94
N ILE A 27 -12.73 5.35 -2.89
CA ILE A 27 -12.62 4.73 -1.57
C ILE A 27 -14.01 4.42 -0.98
N THR A 28 -14.96 5.34 -1.12
CA THR A 28 -16.34 5.16 -0.62
C THR A 28 -17.10 4.07 -1.39
N ALA A 29 -16.77 3.86 -2.67
CA ALA A 29 -17.38 2.83 -3.51
C ALA A 29 -16.82 1.41 -3.24
N LEU A 30 -15.78 1.28 -2.43
CA LEU A 30 -15.21 -0.03 -2.10
C LEU A 30 -16.22 -0.91 -1.35
N PRO A 31 -16.39 -2.19 -1.73
CA PRO A 31 -17.38 -3.08 -1.11
C PRO A 31 -17.13 -3.32 0.38
N VAL A 32 -15.87 -3.27 0.80
CA VAL A 32 -15.46 -3.36 2.20
C VAL A 32 -14.73 -2.07 2.56
N PRO A 33 -15.26 -1.26 3.49
CA PRO A 33 -14.63 0.00 3.89
C PRO A 33 -13.21 -0.22 4.45
N PRO A 34 -12.17 0.44 3.89
CA PRO A 34 -10.82 0.40 4.43
C PRO A 34 -10.72 1.05 5.82
N LYS A 35 -9.63 0.79 6.54
CA LYS A 35 -9.38 1.46 7.82
C LYS A 35 -8.90 2.91 7.64
N PRO A 36 -9.02 3.76 8.67
CA PRO A 36 -8.71 5.19 8.57
C PRO A 36 -7.30 5.53 8.07
N ASP A 37 -6.29 4.72 8.36
CA ASP A 37 -4.92 5.00 7.91
C ASP A 37 -4.75 4.80 6.40
N PHE A 38 -5.42 3.78 5.83
CA PHE A 38 -5.49 3.58 4.39
C PHE A 38 -6.20 4.76 3.72
N VAL A 39 -7.37 5.12 4.24
CA VAL A 39 -8.18 6.25 3.72
C VAL A 39 -7.35 7.54 3.74
N ALA A 40 -6.73 7.85 4.88
CA ALA A 40 -5.93 9.06 5.04
C ALA A 40 -4.73 9.12 4.09
N PHE A 41 -4.14 7.97 3.73
CA PHE A 41 -3.03 7.93 2.77
C PHE A 41 -3.54 8.22 1.35
N PHE A 42 -4.50 7.46 0.86
CA PHE A 42 -4.95 7.55 -0.54
C PHE A 42 -5.80 8.80 -0.84
N GLU A 43 -6.41 9.43 0.16
CA GLU A 43 -7.02 10.76 -0.02
C GLU A 43 -5.98 11.87 -0.11
N ARG A 44 -4.80 11.69 0.51
CA ARG A 44 -3.80 12.76 0.68
C ARG A 44 -2.70 12.73 -0.37
N PHE A 45 -2.41 11.53 -0.88
CA PHE A 45 -1.32 11.31 -1.82
C PHE A 45 -1.83 10.73 -3.14
N HIS A 46 -1.17 11.11 -4.23
CA HIS A 46 -1.25 10.37 -5.48
C HIS A 46 -0.03 9.46 -5.64
N GLY A 47 -0.21 8.39 -6.38
CA GLY A 47 0.82 7.44 -6.75
C GLY A 47 1.28 7.62 -8.21
N PRO A 48 2.11 6.69 -8.70
CA PRO A 48 2.80 5.68 -7.90
C PRO A 48 3.85 6.30 -6.97
N ALA A 49 3.93 5.82 -5.72
CA ALA A 49 4.85 6.30 -4.70
C ALA A 49 5.90 5.23 -4.38
N GLY A 50 7.15 5.47 -4.79
CA GLY A 50 8.28 4.57 -4.54
C GLY A 50 8.88 4.75 -3.14
N GLY A 51 9.34 3.64 -2.56
CA GLY A 51 10.17 3.61 -1.37
C GLY A 51 11.45 2.81 -1.62
N ASP A 52 12.60 3.33 -1.17
CA ASP A 52 13.91 2.72 -1.43
C ASP A 52 14.10 1.37 -0.69
N VAL A 53 13.24 1.03 0.27
CA VAL A 53 13.42 -0.09 1.19
C VAL A 53 12.98 -1.43 0.58
N LEU A 54 11.79 -1.48 -0.02
CA LEU A 54 11.17 -2.74 -0.48
C LEU A 54 11.14 -2.89 -1.99
N GLY A 55 11.48 -1.83 -2.74
CA GLY A 55 11.57 -1.85 -4.21
C GLY A 55 10.22 -1.85 -4.94
N TYR A 56 9.11 -2.13 -4.26
CA TYR A 56 7.76 -1.94 -4.79
C TYR A 56 7.49 -0.45 -5.05
N GLN A 57 6.51 -0.17 -5.90
CA GLN A 57 5.82 1.11 -5.97
C GLN A 57 4.41 0.94 -5.41
N ILE A 58 4.02 1.80 -4.46
CA ILE A 58 2.62 1.87 -4.02
C ILE A 58 1.83 2.54 -5.14
N LEU A 59 0.83 1.84 -5.68
CA LEU A 59 0.00 2.35 -6.78
C LEU A 59 -0.82 3.56 -6.35
N ASP A 60 -1.31 4.35 -7.29
CA ASP A 60 -2.40 5.28 -7.01
C ASP A 60 -3.73 4.53 -6.82
N ILE A 61 -4.68 5.11 -6.08
CA ILE A 61 -6.00 4.51 -5.88
C ILE A 61 -6.81 4.43 -7.17
N ILE A 62 -6.77 5.46 -8.02
CA ILE A 62 -7.59 5.57 -9.24
C ILE A 62 -6.79 5.94 -10.48
N ASP A 63 -5.80 6.81 -10.32
CA ASP A 63 -5.03 7.37 -11.40
C ASP A 63 -3.98 6.32 -11.84
N ASP A 64 -3.46 6.43 -13.06
CA ASP A 64 -2.50 5.47 -13.65
C ASP A 64 -3.06 4.08 -14.02
N ASP A 65 -2.31 3.34 -14.84
CA ASP A 65 -2.60 1.95 -15.22
C ASP A 65 -1.33 1.08 -15.11
N PRO A 66 -1.23 0.21 -14.10
CA PRO A 66 -2.31 -0.20 -13.22
C PRO A 66 -2.50 0.70 -11.96
N SER A 67 -3.74 0.90 -11.53
CA SER A 67 -4.11 1.50 -10.23
C SER A 67 -4.50 0.42 -9.23
N VAL A 68 -4.72 0.78 -7.96
CA VAL A 68 -5.26 -0.13 -6.94
C VAL A 68 -6.58 -0.73 -7.42
N ILE A 69 -7.48 0.09 -7.98
CA ILE A 69 -8.80 -0.35 -8.44
C ILE A 69 -8.68 -1.29 -9.63
N THR A 70 -7.90 -0.94 -10.67
CA THR A 70 -7.78 -1.78 -11.87
C THR A 70 -7.05 -3.08 -11.56
N SER A 71 -5.96 -3.04 -10.79
CA SER A 71 -5.23 -4.24 -10.34
C SER A 71 -6.12 -5.19 -9.53
N THR A 72 -6.85 -4.64 -8.56
CA THR A 72 -7.74 -5.42 -7.70
C THR A 72 -8.83 -6.09 -8.54
N GLN A 73 -9.43 -5.35 -9.48
CA GLN A 73 -10.46 -5.88 -10.35
C GLN A 73 -9.92 -7.00 -11.25
N GLN A 74 -8.73 -6.82 -11.86
CA GLN A 74 -8.10 -7.85 -12.69
C GLN A 74 -7.85 -9.14 -11.91
N LEU A 75 -7.29 -9.06 -10.69
CA LEU A 75 -7.04 -10.24 -9.85
C LEU A 75 -8.34 -10.89 -9.37
N ARG A 76 -9.37 -10.08 -9.09
CA ARG A 76 -10.70 -10.57 -8.71
C ARG A 76 -11.37 -11.34 -9.85
N GLU A 77 -11.37 -10.80 -11.05
CA GLU A 77 -11.99 -11.42 -12.22
C GLU A 77 -11.23 -12.69 -12.65
N ARG A 78 -9.90 -12.67 -12.60
CA ARG A 78 -9.07 -13.77 -13.08
C ARG A 78 -8.91 -14.90 -12.07
N PHE A 79 -8.81 -14.57 -10.78
CA PHE A 79 -8.44 -15.53 -9.73
C PHE A 79 -9.41 -15.57 -8.54
N GLY A 80 -10.49 -14.80 -8.56
CA GLY A 80 -11.51 -14.83 -7.50
C GLY A 80 -11.07 -14.15 -6.20
N LEU A 81 -10.19 -13.14 -6.27
CA LEU A 81 -9.73 -12.37 -5.10
C LEU A 81 -10.94 -11.80 -4.30
N PRO A 82 -11.08 -12.16 -3.01
CA PRO A 82 -12.16 -11.69 -2.16
C PRO A 82 -12.31 -10.15 -2.08
N PHE A 83 -13.52 -9.69 -1.76
CA PHE A 83 -13.87 -8.26 -1.77
C PHE A 83 -13.18 -7.42 -0.69
N ASN A 84 -12.67 -8.04 0.37
CA ASN A 84 -11.92 -7.37 1.42
C ASN A 84 -10.45 -7.09 1.04
N TYR A 85 -9.93 -7.71 -0.01
CA TYR A 85 -8.56 -7.51 -0.45
C TYR A 85 -8.45 -6.44 -1.54
N LEU A 86 -7.42 -5.61 -1.43
CA LEU A 86 -7.01 -4.60 -2.41
C LEU A 86 -5.54 -4.80 -2.76
N VAL A 87 -5.21 -4.79 -4.06
CA VAL A 87 -3.82 -4.83 -4.55
C VAL A 87 -3.26 -3.42 -4.47
N ILE A 88 -2.21 -3.21 -3.68
CA ILE A 88 -1.69 -1.86 -3.36
C ILE A 88 -0.33 -1.54 -4.00
N SER A 89 0.32 -2.51 -4.63
CA SER A 89 1.60 -2.30 -5.31
C SER A 89 1.61 -2.77 -6.75
N ASP A 90 2.63 -2.32 -7.48
CA ASP A 90 3.06 -2.93 -8.72
C ASP A 90 3.58 -4.36 -8.52
N LEU A 91 3.70 -5.09 -9.63
CA LEU A 91 4.26 -6.44 -9.65
C LEU A 91 5.79 -6.36 -9.65
N LEU A 92 6.41 -6.78 -8.55
CA LEU A 92 7.86 -6.85 -8.43
C LEU A 92 8.28 -8.28 -8.14
N ALA A 93 9.23 -8.80 -8.93
CA ALA A 93 9.78 -10.15 -8.74
C ALA A 93 8.73 -11.25 -8.55
N ASN A 94 7.62 -11.17 -9.31
CA ASN A 94 6.48 -12.10 -9.24
C ASN A 94 5.71 -12.07 -7.90
N ALA A 95 5.78 -10.95 -7.18
CA ALA A 95 5.05 -10.70 -5.95
C ALA A 95 4.32 -9.35 -5.97
N LEU A 96 3.28 -9.24 -5.16
CA LEU A 96 2.44 -8.06 -4.97
C LEU A 96 2.20 -7.81 -3.49
N LEU A 97 1.98 -6.55 -3.13
CA LEU A 97 1.43 -6.18 -1.83
C LEU A 97 -0.09 -6.13 -1.90
N ILE A 98 -0.75 -6.82 -0.96
CA ILE A 98 -2.20 -6.88 -0.87
C ILE A 98 -2.63 -6.42 0.53
N TYR A 99 -3.52 -5.43 0.58
CA TYR A 99 -4.13 -4.92 1.81
C TYR A 99 -5.47 -5.63 2.08
N ASP A 100 -5.71 -6.00 3.35
CA ASP A 100 -7.01 -6.49 3.83
C ASP A 100 -7.75 -5.42 4.62
N CYS A 101 -8.82 -4.89 4.03
CA CYS A 101 -9.70 -3.89 4.63
C CYS A 101 -10.35 -4.37 5.95
N SER A 102 -10.56 -5.67 6.11
CA SER A 102 -11.30 -6.22 7.24
C SER A 102 -10.49 -6.17 8.54
N ILE A 103 -9.22 -6.59 8.47
CA ILE A 103 -8.33 -6.72 9.63
C ILE A 103 -7.20 -5.69 9.66
N ASN A 104 -7.13 -4.79 8.67
CA ASN A 104 -6.10 -3.77 8.51
C ASN A 104 -4.70 -4.27 8.12
N ALA A 105 -4.53 -5.51 7.69
CA ALA A 105 -3.22 -6.11 7.47
C ALA A 105 -2.72 -5.93 6.03
N VAL A 106 -1.41 -6.01 5.83
CA VAL A 106 -0.77 -6.04 4.51
C VAL A 106 0.00 -7.35 4.34
N TYR A 107 -0.22 -8.00 3.21
CA TYR A 107 0.39 -9.25 2.79
C TYR A 107 1.40 -8.98 1.69
N ASP A 108 2.51 -9.70 1.73
CA ASP A 108 3.48 -9.81 0.64
C ASP A 108 3.22 -11.16 -0.03
N VAL A 109 2.78 -11.12 -1.29
CA VAL A 109 2.10 -12.24 -1.94
C VAL A 109 2.81 -12.59 -3.24
N ASP A 110 3.58 -13.67 -3.22
CA ASP A 110 4.15 -14.26 -4.43
C ASP A 110 3.11 -15.09 -5.21
N PHE A 111 3.31 -15.20 -6.52
CA PHE A 111 2.55 -16.12 -7.39
C PHE A 111 3.15 -17.55 -7.45
N GLU A 112 4.09 -17.88 -6.56
CA GLU A 112 4.70 -19.21 -6.41
C GLU A 112 4.04 -20.02 -5.26
N GLY A 113 2.77 -19.72 -4.97
CA GLY A 113 1.95 -20.37 -3.96
C GLY A 113 1.53 -19.45 -2.81
N GLY A 114 2.11 -18.25 -2.68
CA GLY A 114 1.65 -17.22 -1.75
C GLY A 114 0.19 -16.83 -1.99
N PHE A 115 -0.19 -16.61 -3.24
CA PHE A 115 -1.57 -16.25 -3.62
C PHE A 115 -2.59 -17.34 -3.24
N ASP A 116 -2.29 -18.61 -3.48
CA ASP A 116 -3.17 -19.72 -3.09
C ASP A 116 -3.33 -19.83 -1.58
N LYS A 117 -2.25 -19.59 -0.82
CA LYS A 117 -2.29 -19.54 0.65
C LYS A 117 -3.13 -18.37 1.14
N LEU A 118 -3.06 -17.20 0.48
CA LEU A 118 -3.90 -16.05 0.82
C LEU A 118 -5.38 -16.40 0.68
N LEU A 119 -5.77 -17.00 -0.45
CA LEU A 119 -7.17 -17.40 -0.70
C LEU A 119 -7.68 -18.44 0.30
N GLN A 120 -6.80 -19.30 0.82
CA GLN A 120 -7.13 -20.31 1.83
C GLN A 120 -7.04 -19.79 3.27
N ASN A 121 -6.72 -18.51 3.48
CA ASN A 121 -6.44 -17.91 4.80
C ASN A 121 -5.28 -18.61 5.56
N LEU A 122 -4.30 -19.13 4.82
CA LEU A 122 -3.11 -19.82 5.34
C LEU A 122 -1.84 -18.95 5.29
N LEU A 123 -1.88 -17.84 4.55
CA LEU A 123 -0.78 -16.88 4.51
C LEU A 123 -0.88 -15.94 5.72
N PRO A 124 0.14 -15.85 6.60
CA PRO A 124 0.15 -14.84 7.64
C PRO A 124 0.44 -13.46 7.04
N PRO A 125 -0.13 -12.37 7.60
CA PRO A 125 0.21 -11.02 7.16
C PRO A 125 1.68 -10.71 7.45
N ARG A 126 2.33 -9.97 6.54
CA ARG A 126 3.68 -9.46 6.78
C ARG A 126 3.65 -8.26 7.72
N TRP A 127 2.64 -7.40 7.57
CA TRP A 127 2.35 -6.29 8.49
C TRP A 127 0.96 -6.41 9.07
N THR A 128 0.86 -6.28 10.39
CA THR A 128 -0.40 -6.37 11.13
C THR A 128 -1.29 -5.14 11.00
N SER A 129 -0.75 -4.02 10.52
CA SER A 129 -1.50 -2.82 10.20
C SER A 129 -0.93 -2.10 8.97
N PHE A 130 -1.76 -1.33 8.26
CA PHE A 130 -1.30 -0.46 7.17
C PHE A 130 -0.28 0.60 7.65
N ALA A 131 -0.41 1.06 8.89
CA ALA A 131 0.54 1.99 9.49
C ALA A 131 1.92 1.35 9.73
N ASP A 132 1.96 0.09 10.18
CA ASP A 132 3.22 -0.67 10.32
C ASP A 132 3.91 -0.82 8.97
N PHE A 133 3.13 -1.15 7.93
CA PHE A 133 3.61 -1.21 6.55
C PHE A 133 4.24 0.12 6.10
N LEU A 134 3.52 1.24 6.21
CA LEU A 134 4.04 2.56 5.81
C LEU A 134 5.32 2.94 6.58
N SER A 135 5.39 2.55 7.86
CA SER A 135 6.54 2.85 8.72
C SER A 135 7.81 2.12 8.27
N GLU A 136 7.71 0.84 7.90
CA GLU A 136 8.82 0.07 7.34
C GLU A 136 9.14 0.52 5.91
N TYR A 137 8.13 0.67 5.06
CA TYR A 137 8.29 0.96 3.63
C TYR A 137 9.04 2.28 3.37
N PHE A 138 8.75 3.33 4.15
CA PHE A 138 9.36 4.64 4.02
C PHE A 138 10.51 4.90 5.02
N ASP A 139 10.99 3.85 5.72
CA ASP A 139 12.03 3.95 6.76
C ASP A 139 11.76 5.09 7.75
N LEU A 140 10.52 5.15 8.25
CA LEU A 140 10.08 6.25 9.13
C LEU A 140 10.56 6.08 10.57
N GLN A 141 11.33 5.03 10.89
CA GLN A 141 11.88 4.84 12.22
C GLN A 141 12.83 5.98 12.58
N ASP A 142 12.67 6.53 13.78
CA ASP A 142 13.50 7.63 14.26
C ASP A 142 14.98 7.24 14.21
N THR A 143 15.75 7.97 13.40
CA THR A 143 17.21 7.89 13.40
C THR A 143 17.79 8.71 14.55
N ASP A 144 17.27 8.52 15.77
CA ASP A 144 17.90 8.97 17.01
C ASP A 144 18.63 7.80 17.69
N SER A 145 19.39 7.03 16.90
CA SER A 145 20.46 6.18 17.42
C SER A 145 21.81 6.88 17.22
N PRO A 146 22.55 7.22 18.30
CA PRO A 146 23.73 8.07 18.27
C PRO A 146 25.01 7.34 17.82
N HIS A 147 24.94 6.52 16.77
CA HIS A 147 26.12 5.83 16.24
C HIS A 147 26.23 5.97 14.73
N GLY A 148 26.80 7.12 14.34
CA GLY A 148 27.94 7.20 13.43
C GLY A 148 27.75 6.66 12.01
N ARG A 149 27.41 7.55 11.07
CA ARG A 149 27.98 7.47 9.73
C ARG A 149 29.08 8.52 9.61
N ILE A 150 30.32 8.04 9.64
CA ILE A 150 31.47 8.76 9.13
C ILE A 150 31.39 8.59 7.61
N SER A 151 31.09 9.66 6.88
CA SER A 151 31.24 9.69 5.43
C SER A 151 32.73 9.75 5.08
N PRO A 152 33.19 9.08 4.00
CA PRO A 152 34.45 9.43 3.37
C PRO A 152 34.40 10.81 2.72
#